data_AF-A0A1L9VBC5-F1
#
_entry.id   AF-A0A1L9VBC5-F1
#
_cell.length_a   1.000
_cell.length_b   1.000
_cell.length_c   1.000
_cell.angle_alpha   90.00
_cell.angle_beta   90.00
_cell.angle_gamma   90.00
#
_symmetry.space_group_name_H-M   'P 1'
#
loop_
_entity.id
_entity.type
_entity.pdbx_description
1 polymer ?
#
loop_
_entity_poly.entity_id
_entity_poly.type
_entity_poly.pdbx_seq_one_letter_code
_entity_poly.pdbx_strand_id
1 'polypeptide(L)'
;MAQAGPITDVTHRLFFDLKSKNEEVRARAAYDLYDNVIAISRDWPPEKFLEFYNAVSQCIAQLVVTGSDANERIGGLLALDHLVDFDGVSSAQKITCFASYLRIAL
;
A
#
# COMPACT_ATOMS: atom_id res chain seq x y z
N MET A 1 1.26 6.25 -19.88
CA MET A 1 0.00 5.80 -19.26
C MET A 1 0.33 4.54 -18.48
N ALA A 2 0.54 4.63 -17.16
CA ALA A 2 0.95 3.48 -16.37
C ALA A 2 -0.28 2.59 -16.12
N GLN A 3 -0.28 1.37 -16.66
CA GLN A 3 -1.30 0.37 -16.35
C GLN A 3 -1.21 0.05 -14.86
N ALA A 4 -2.30 0.29 -14.13
CA ALA A 4 -2.44 -0.21 -12.77
C ALA A 4 -2.32 -1.75 -12.85
N GLY A 5 -1.29 -2.30 -12.21
CA GLY A 5 -1.10 -3.74 -12.08
C GLY A 5 -2.32 -4.41 -11.44
N PRO A 6 -2.41 -5.75 -11.48
CA PRO A 6 -3.61 -6.49 -11.10
C PRO A 6 -3.87 -6.36 -9.59
N ILE A 7 -4.66 -5.37 -9.18
CA ILE A 7 -5.17 -5.25 -7.81
C ILE A 7 -6.21 -6.37 -7.61
N THR A 8 -6.05 -7.19 -6.57
CA THR A 8 -7.02 -8.24 -6.26
C THR A 8 -8.26 -7.66 -5.58
N ASP A 9 -9.41 -8.34 -5.67
CA ASP A 9 -10.64 -7.94 -4.98
C ASP A 9 -10.43 -7.77 -3.46
N VAL A 10 -9.55 -8.60 -2.86
CA VAL A 10 -9.19 -8.51 -1.44
C VAL A 10 -8.48 -7.19 -1.15
N THR A 11 -7.46 -6.85 -1.95
CA THR A 11 -6.70 -5.61 -1.80
C THR A 11 -7.60 -4.38 -1.98
N HIS A 12 -8.54 -4.42 -2.93
CA HIS A 12 -9.50 -3.33 -3.15
C HIS A 12 -10.42 -3.11 -1.96
N ARG A 13 -10.90 -4.19 -1.33
CA ARG A 13 -11.67 -4.12 -0.09
C ARG A 13 -10.86 -3.55 1.07
N LEU A 14 -9.61 -3.98 1.22
CA LEU A 14 -8.70 -3.45 2.25
C LEU A 14 -8.45 -1.95 2.07
N PHE A 15 -8.32 -1.47 0.83
CA PHE A 15 -8.23 -0.04 0.55
C PHE A 15 -9.49 0.74 0.94
N PHE A 16 -10.67 0.15 0.80
CA PHE A 16 -11.90 0.76 1.29
C PHE A 16 -11.91 0.84 2.82
N ASP A 17 -11.49 -0.22 3.50
CA ASP A 17 -11.43 -0.29 4.96
C ASP A 17 -10.37 0.66 5.55
N LEU A 18 -9.27 0.90 4.82
CA LEU A 18 -8.25 1.92 5.15
C LEU A 18 -8.79 3.36 5.14
N LYS A 19 -9.92 3.62 4.47
CA LYS A 19 -10.60 4.92 4.48
C LYS A 19 -11.63 5.04 5.61
N SER A 20 -11.83 3.98 6.38
CA SER A 20 -12.84 3.94 7.43
C SER A 20 -12.56 4.99 8.51
N LYS A 21 -13.64 5.61 8.99
CA LYS A 21 -13.60 6.51 10.15
C LYS A 21 -13.33 5.75 11.45
N ASN A 22 -13.56 4.43 11.45
CA ASN A 22 -13.26 3.59 12.60
C ASN A 22 -11.77 3.22 12.59
N GLU A 23 -11.06 3.62 13.63
CA GLU A 23 -9.62 3.37 13.79
C GLU A 23 -9.28 1.87 13.83
N GLU A 24 -10.07 1.06 14.52
CA GLU A 24 -9.82 -0.38 14.63
C GLU A 24 -9.90 -1.06 13.25
N VAL A 25 -10.92 -0.71 12.46
CA VAL A 25 -11.09 -1.20 11.09
C VAL A 25 -9.91 -0.78 10.22
N ARG A 26 -9.45 0.46 10.39
CA ARG A 26 -8.35 1.02 9.62
C ARG A 26 -7.01 0.36 9.94
N ALA A 27 -6.71 0.19 11.23
CA ALA A 27 -5.50 -0.49 11.70
C ALA A 27 -5.50 -1.96 11.27
N ARG A 28 -6.65 -2.63 11.39
CA ARG A 28 -6.82 -4.01 10.95
C ARG A 28 -6.60 -4.15 9.44
N ALA A 29 -7.18 -3.26 8.64
CA ALA A 29 -7.02 -3.27 7.19
C ALA A 29 -5.57 -3.05 6.76
N ALA A 30 -4.82 -2.19 7.46
CA ALA A 30 -3.39 -1.98 7.21
C ALA A 30 -2.57 -3.26 7.46
N TYR A 31 -2.86 -3.95 8.56
CA TYR A 31 -2.22 -5.22 8.90
C TYR A 31 -2.58 -6.34 7.91
N ASP A 32 -3.87 -6.47 7.58
CA ASP A 32 -4.35 -7.49 6.65
C ASP A 32 -3.84 -7.23 5.22
N LEU A 33 -3.60 -5.96 4.83
CA LEU A 33 -2.95 -5.61 3.57
C LEU A 33 -1.49 -6.09 3.53
N TYR A 34 -0.76 -5.93 4.62
CA TYR A 34 0.61 -6.42 4.73
C TYR A 34 0.66 -7.95 4.64
N ASP A 35 -0.20 -8.66 5.36
CA ASP A 35 -0.29 -10.13 5.30
C ASP A 35 -0.65 -10.61 3.88
N ASN A 36 -1.60 -9.94 3.22
CA ASN A 36 -1.97 -10.22 1.84
C ASN A 36 -0.79 -10.04 0.87
N VAL A 37 0.02 -8.98 1.05
CA VAL A 37 1.23 -8.74 0.24
C VAL A 37 2.25 -9.84 0.47
N ILE A 38 2.46 -10.31 1.71
CA ILE A 38 3.33 -11.45 2.00
C ILE A 38 2.79 -12.72 1.32
N ALA A 39 1.51 -13.02 1.46
CA ALA A 39 0.90 -14.20 0.87
C ALA A 39 1.07 -14.21 -0.66
N ILE A 40 0.76 -13.09 -1.33
CA ILE A 40 0.91 -12.94 -2.78
C ILE A 40 2.39 -13.03 -3.19
N SER A 41 3.31 -12.45 -2.42
CA SER A 41 4.75 -12.52 -2.73
C SER A 41 5.30 -13.95 -2.74
N ARG A 42 4.68 -14.86 -1.97
CA ARG A 42 5.06 -16.27 -1.90
C ARG A 42 4.38 -17.11 -2.97
N ASP A 43 3.17 -16.75 -3.36
CA ASP A 43 2.33 -17.49 -4.30
C ASP A 43 2.60 -17.11 -5.76
N TRP A 44 2.92 -15.84 -6.02
CA TRP A 44 3.05 -15.29 -7.36
C TRP A 44 4.50 -15.22 -7.85
N PRO A 45 4.71 -15.32 -9.18
CA PRO A 45 6.02 -15.07 -9.76
C PRO A 45 6.46 -13.61 -9.54
N PRO A 46 7.77 -13.36 -9.40
CA PRO A 46 8.32 -12.07 -9.00
C PRO A 46 7.92 -10.92 -9.94
N GLU A 47 7.81 -11.17 -11.24
CA GLU A 47 7.39 -10.16 -12.22
C GLU A 47 5.95 -9.68 -11.97
N LYS A 48 5.01 -10.61 -11.77
CA LYS A 48 3.60 -10.26 -11.45
C LYS A 48 3.45 -9.65 -10.07
N PHE A 49 4.22 -10.14 -9.11
CA PHE A 49 4.24 -9.56 -7.77
C PHE A 49 4.74 -8.12 -7.79
N LEU A 50 5.76 -7.81 -8.59
CA LEU A 50 6.26 -6.45 -8.75
C LEU A 50 5.18 -5.51 -9.30
N GLU A 51 4.41 -5.94 -10.31
CA GLU A 51 3.29 -5.16 -10.84
C GLU A 51 2.21 -4.89 -9.78
N PHE A 52 1.84 -5.93 -9.01
CA PHE A 52 0.90 -5.81 -7.89
C PHE A 52 1.43 -4.85 -6.81
N TYR A 53 2.68 -5.01 -6.37
CA TYR A 53 3.30 -4.20 -5.34
C TYR A 53 3.39 -2.73 -5.74
N ASN A 54 3.70 -2.45 -7.02
CA ASN A 54 3.69 -1.09 -7.56
C ASN A 54 2.27 -0.49 -7.54
N ALA A 55 1.24 -1.26 -7.91
CA ALA A 55 -0.15 -0.80 -7.85
C ALA A 55 -0.59 -0.49 -6.41
N VAL A 56 -0.25 -1.37 -5.46
CA VAL A 56 -0.51 -1.15 -4.02
C VAL A 56 0.20 0.10 -3.53
N SER A 57 1.48 0.26 -3.85
CA SER A 57 2.28 1.41 -3.44
C SER A 57 1.71 2.71 -4.01
N GLN A 58 1.27 2.71 -5.27
CA GLN A 58 0.61 3.87 -5.89
C GLN A 58 -0.72 4.22 -5.20
N CYS A 59 -1.55 3.23 -4.88
CA CYS A 59 -2.80 3.47 -4.15
C CYS A 59 -2.53 4.07 -2.76
N ILE A 60 -1.55 3.56 -2.02
CA ILE A 60 -1.17 4.11 -0.71
C ILE A 60 -0.65 5.54 -0.85
N ALA A 61 0.22 5.79 -1.83
CA ALA A 61 0.72 7.14 -2.10
C ALA A 61 -0.41 8.12 -2.43
N GLN A 62 -1.43 7.69 -3.20
CA GLN A 62 -2.62 8.50 -3.43
C GLN A 62 -3.37 8.78 -2.13
N LEU A 63 -3.59 7.80 -1.26
CA LEU A 63 -4.26 8.02 0.03
C LEU A 63 -3.52 9.05 0.91
N VAL A 64 -2.19 9.05 0.89
CA VAL A 64 -1.38 9.98 1.67
C VAL A 64 -1.36 11.39 1.05
N VAL A 65 -1.16 11.48 -0.27
CA VAL A 65 -0.96 12.74 -1.00
C VAL A 65 -2.28 13.43 -1.35
N THR A 66 -3.25 12.68 -1.89
CA THR A 66 -4.52 13.19 -2.40
C THR A 66 -5.72 12.89 -1.48
N GLY A 67 -5.48 12.18 -0.37
CA GLY A 67 -6.50 11.90 0.65
C GLY A 67 -7.14 13.19 1.16
N SER A 68 -8.46 13.30 0.97
CA SER A 68 -9.22 14.50 1.32
C SER A 68 -9.58 14.54 2.81
N ASP A 69 -9.70 13.37 3.42
CA ASP A 69 -9.97 13.20 4.84
C ASP A 69 -8.71 12.79 5.62
N ALA A 70 -8.59 13.29 6.85
CA ALA A 70 -7.51 12.86 7.76
C ALA A 70 -7.49 11.33 7.94
N ASN A 71 -8.66 10.68 7.91
CA ASN A 71 -8.79 9.23 8.01
C ASN A 71 -8.10 8.51 6.84
N GLU A 72 -8.24 9.01 5.61
CA GLU A 72 -7.58 8.42 4.44
C GLU A 72 -6.06 8.57 4.52
N ARG A 73 -5.58 9.75 4.95
CA ARG A 73 -4.15 10.01 5.12
C ARG A 73 -3.53 9.14 6.21
N ILE A 74 -4.24 8.98 7.35
CA ILE A 74 -3.82 8.11 8.46
C ILE A 74 -3.81 6.65 8.00
N GLY A 75 -4.84 6.18 7.29
CA GLY A 75 -4.89 4.82 6.75
C GLY A 75 -3.75 4.56 5.77
N GLY A 76 -3.47 5.50 4.87
CA GLY A 76 -2.32 5.46 3.98
C GLY A 76 -0.99 5.39 4.74
N LEU A 77 -0.82 6.20 5.79
CA LEU A 77 0.39 6.17 6.62
C LEU A 77 0.58 4.84 7.34
N LEU A 78 -0.49 4.27 7.92
CA LEU A 78 -0.44 2.97 8.61
C LEU A 78 -0.08 1.83 7.65
N ALA A 79 -0.68 1.83 6.46
CA ALA A 79 -0.34 0.85 5.43
C ALA A 79 1.11 1.01 4.94
N LEU A 80 1.58 2.26 4.82
CA LEU A 80 2.94 2.58 4.43
C LEU A 80 3.97 2.11 5.48
N ASP A 81 3.67 2.32 6.76
CA ASP A 81 4.48 1.88 7.91
C ASP A 81 4.68 0.37 7.85
N HIS A 82 3.62 -0.42 7.77
CA HIS A 82 3.74 -1.88 7.68
C HIS A 82 4.45 -2.34 6.40
N LEU A 83 4.23 -1.70 5.25
CA LEU A 83 4.91 -2.08 4.01
C LEU A 83 6.41 -1.78 4.01
N VAL A 84 6.91 -0.90 4.89
CA VAL A 84 8.35 -0.64 4.99
C VAL A 84 9.09 -1.88 5.47
N ASP A 85 8.49 -2.64 6.38
CA ASP A 85 9.05 -3.86 7.00
C ASP A 85 9.04 -5.09 6.07
N PHE A 86 8.43 -5.01 4.89
CA PHE A 86 8.38 -6.15 3.97
C PHE A 86 9.74 -6.38 3.29
N ASP A 87 10.34 -7.58 3.38
CA ASP A 87 11.69 -7.81 2.80
C ASP A 87 11.68 -8.37 1.36
N GLY A 88 10.50 -8.75 0.83
CA GLY A 88 10.38 -9.41 -0.48
C GLY A 88 10.57 -8.50 -1.71
N VAL A 89 10.91 -7.22 -1.53
CA VAL A 89 11.31 -6.29 -2.62
C VAL A 89 12.59 -5.59 -2.20
N SER A 90 13.54 -5.40 -3.12
CA SER A 90 14.81 -4.73 -2.84
C SER A 90 14.62 -3.41 -2.09
N SER A 91 15.27 -3.30 -0.93
CA SER A 91 15.16 -2.16 -0.01
C SER A 91 15.49 -0.82 -0.68
N ALA A 92 16.40 -0.81 -1.67
CA ALA A 92 16.73 0.38 -2.46
C ALA A 92 15.54 0.94 -3.28
N GLN A 93 14.68 0.05 -3.79
CA GLN A 93 13.52 0.42 -4.60
C GLN A 93 12.42 1.03 -3.71
N LYS A 94 12.26 0.49 -2.49
CA LYS A 94 11.38 1.05 -1.47
C LYS A 94 11.83 2.44 -1.04
N ILE A 95 13.10 2.58 -0.62
CA ILE A 95 13.64 3.87 -0.17
C ILE A 95 13.44 4.96 -1.23
N THR A 96 13.66 4.64 -2.51
CA THR A 96 13.49 5.59 -3.61
C THR A 96 12.03 6.02 -3.77
N CYS A 97 11.08 5.08 -3.80
CA CYS A 97 9.66 5.41 -3.94
C CYS A 97 9.13 6.17 -2.72
N PHE A 98 9.48 5.71 -1.51
CA PHE A 98 9.07 6.34 -0.26
C PHE A 98 9.61 7.78 -0.15
N ALA A 99 10.88 8.00 -0.48
CA ALA A 99 11.47 9.34 -0.49
C ALA A 99 10.76 10.26 -1.49
N SER A 100 10.39 9.75 -2.67
CA SER A 100 9.59 10.51 -3.64
C SER A 100 8.19 10.85 -3.11
N TYR A 101 7.51 9.93 -2.43
CA TYR A 101 6.17 10.18 -1.89
C TYR A 101 6.18 11.17 -0.72
N LEU A 102 7.14 11.04 0.20
CA LEU A 102 7.32 11.99 1.29
C LEU A 102 7.61 13.40 0.77
N ARG A 103 8.43 13.52 -0.29
CA ARG A 103 8.75 14.81 -0.90
C ARG A 103 7.55 15.50 -1.55
N ILE A 104 6.53 14.75 -1.96
CA ILE A 104 5.29 15.30 -2.55
C ILE A 104 4.28 15.64 -1.46
N ALA A 105 4.31 14.93 -0.33
CA ALA A 105 3.40 15.15 0.80
C ALA A 105 3.82 16.30 1.74
N LEU A 106 5.07 16.75 1.67
CA LEU A 106 5.65 17.91 2.39
C LEU A 106 5.69 19.15 1.49
#